data_AF-A0A2L2SZH6-F1
#
_entry.id   AF-A0A2L2SZH6-F1
#
_cell.length_a   1.000
_cell.length_b   1.000
_cell.length_c   1.000
_cell.angle_alpha   90.00
_cell.angle_beta   90.00
_cell.angle_gamma   90.00
#
_symmetry.space_group_name_H-M   'P 1'
#
loop_
_entity.id
_entity.type
_entity.pdbx_description
1 polymer ?
#
loop_
_entity_poly.entity_id
_entity_poly.type
_entity_poly.pdbx_seq_one_letter_code
_entity_poly.pdbx_strand_id
1 'polypeptide(L)'
;MFNNAIISFLQLWLATLAFAAPIADDAISATSAKPWHYGTGGGIIGFIVLVLDILVWIEVLQSNRPVSHKILWCLVVFLFPIVGMLVYYLFSNRQAHMRSGGYEPVP
;
A
#
# COMPACT_ATOMS: atom_id res chain seq x y z
N MET A 1 36.16 -3.93 29.24
CA MET A 1 34.84 -3.22 29.22
C MET A 1 34.17 -3.29 27.86
N PHE A 2 34.88 -3.01 26.75
CA PHE A 2 34.31 -3.03 25.39
C PHE A 2 33.76 -4.39 24.95
N ASN A 3 34.45 -5.49 25.27
CA ASN A 3 34.02 -6.85 24.91
C ASN A 3 32.66 -7.24 25.56
N ASN A 4 32.45 -6.90 26.83
CA ASN A 4 31.21 -7.20 27.54
C ASN A 4 30.02 -6.40 26.97
N ALA A 5 30.25 -5.14 26.57
CA ALA A 5 29.21 -4.32 25.96
C ALA A 5 28.76 -4.86 24.58
N ILE A 6 29.70 -5.35 23.77
CA ILE A 6 29.40 -5.98 22.48
C ILE A 6 28.61 -7.28 22.69
N ILE A 7 29.00 -8.10 23.66
CA ILE A 7 28.31 -9.35 23.98
C ILE A 7 26.87 -9.07 24.44
N SER A 8 26.65 -8.08 25.31
CA SER A 8 25.30 -7.69 25.76
C SER A 8 24.44 -7.12 24.61
N PHE A 9 25.02 -6.33 23.72
CA PHE A 9 24.33 -5.83 22.53
C PHE A 9 23.92 -6.96 21.58
N LEU A 10 24.83 -7.90 21.31
CA LEU A 10 24.57 -9.06 20.47
C LEU A 10 23.50 -9.98 21.08
N GLN A 11 23.53 -10.18 22.40
CA GLN A 11 22.52 -10.94 23.12
C GLN A 11 21.14 -10.29 23.04
N LEU A 12 21.03 -8.97 23.22
CA LEU A 12 19.78 -8.23 23.06
C LEU A 12 19.27 -8.31 21.62
N TRP A 13 20.17 -8.16 20.64
CA TRP A 13 19.82 -8.25 19.23
C TRP A 13 19.26 -9.64 18.86
N LEU A 14 19.94 -10.72 19.27
CA LEU A 14 19.45 -12.08 19.07
C LEU A 14 18.13 -12.34 19.81
N ALA A 15 17.95 -11.80 21.02
CA ALA A 15 16.70 -11.93 21.77
C ALA A 15 15.53 -11.25 21.04
N THR A 16 15.74 -10.08 20.42
CA THR A 16 14.70 -9.40 19.62
C THR A 16 14.35 -10.19 18.36
N LEU A 17 15.32 -10.83 17.70
CA LEU A 17 15.10 -11.71 16.56
C LEU A 17 14.33 -12.98 16.95
N ALA A 18 14.66 -13.58 18.10
CA ALA A 18 13.97 -14.76 18.61
C ALA A 18 12.52 -14.46 19.03
N PHE A 19 12.24 -13.27 19.58
CA PHE A 19 10.88 -12.84 19.91
C PHE A 19 10.05 -12.48 18.67
N ALA A 20 10.71 -12.06 17.59
CA ALA A 20 10.09 -11.83 16.28
C ALA A 20 9.88 -13.13 15.48
N ALA A 21 10.42 -14.27 15.94
CA ALA A 21 10.08 -15.56 15.37
C ALA A 21 8.59 -15.81 15.65
N PRO A 22 7.78 -16.11 14.62
CA PRO A 22 6.39 -16.45 14.85
C PRO A 22 6.34 -17.67 15.77
N ILE A 23 5.81 -17.50 16.98
CA ILE A 23 5.48 -18.60 17.87
C ILE A 23 4.51 -19.46 17.07
N ALA A 24 4.95 -20.66 16.71
CA ALA A 24 4.18 -21.61 15.93
C ALA A 24 3.05 -22.19 16.78
N ASP A 25 2.11 -21.36 17.20
CA ASP A 25 0.85 -21.77 17.85
C ASP A 25 -0.33 -21.64 16.88
N ASP A 26 -0.06 -21.78 15.57
CA ASP A 26 -1.08 -21.79 14.52
C ASP A 26 -0.74 -22.76 13.36
N ALA A 27 0.05 -23.79 13.62
CA ALA A 27 0.19 -24.93 12.69
C ALA A 27 -1.15 -25.71 12.50
N ILE A 28 -2.24 -25.30 13.18
CA ILE A 28 -3.59 -25.87 13.12
C ILE A 28 -4.65 -24.81 12.66
N SER A 29 -4.25 -23.69 12.03
CA SER A 29 -5.21 -22.70 11.47
C SER A 29 -5.18 -22.55 9.94
N ALA A 30 -4.33 -23.30 9.23
CA ALA A 30 -4.25 -23.25 7.76
C ALA A 30 -5.53 -23.74 7.03
N THR A 31 -6.43 -24.41 7.76
CA THR A 31 -7.69 -24.97 7.22
C THR A 31 -8.95 -24.21 7.66
N SER A 32 -8.85 -23.23 8.57
CA SER A 32 -10.00 -22.45 9.11
C SER A 32 -9.91 -20.94 8.87
N ALA A 33 -8.76 -20.43 8.42
CA ALA A 33 -8.62 -19.02 8.08
C ALA A 33 -9.50 -18.66 6.87
N LYS A 34 -10.40 -17.68 7.04
CA LYS A 34 -11.23 -17.15 5.95
C LYS A 34 -10.30 -16.68 4.83
N PRO A 35 -10.46 -17.10 3.56
CA PRO A 35 -9.55 -16.79 2.44
C PRO A 35 -9.26 -15.30 2.20
N TRP A 36 -10.08 -14.44 2.78
CA TRP A 36 -10.10 -12.99 2.67
C TRP A 36 -9.00 -12.34 3.55
N HIS A 37 -8.56 -13.06 4.59
CA HIS A 37 -7.57 -12.63 5.59
C HIS A 37 -6.40 -13.61 5.60
N TYR A 38 -5.69 -13.76 4.49
CA TYR A 38 -4.37 -14.40 4.56
C TYR A 38 -3.44 -13.46 5.34
N GLY A 39 -2.86 -13.97 6.43
CA GLY A 39 -2.32 -13.22 7.57
C GLY A 39 -1.33 -12.09 7.24
N THR A 40 -1.27 -11.12 8.17
CA THR A 40 -0.33 -9.99 8.35
C THR A 40 0.05 -9.10 7.15
N GLY A 41 -0.18 -9.48 5.87
CA GLY A 41 0.22 -8.61 4.76
C GLY A 41 -0.19 -8.98 3.34
N GLY A 42 -1.02 -10.01 3.10
CA GLY A 42 -1.22 -10.49 1.71
C GLY A 42 -2.49 -11.27 1.43
N GLY A 43 -3.65 -10.78 1.87
CA GLY A 43 -4.95 -11.31 1.47
C GLY A 43 -5.46 -10.74 0.15
N ILE A 44 -6.58 -11.28 -0.35
CA ILE A 44 -7.31 -10.81 -1.55
C ILE A 44 -7.54 -9.28 -1.50
N ILE A 45 -7.79 -8.73 -0.30
CA ILE A 45 -7.97 -7.30 -0.07
C ILE A 45 -6.71 -6.50 -0.41
N GLY A 46 -5.53 -6.96 0.01
CA GLY A 46 -4.26 -6.32 -0.31
C GLY A 46 -3.97 -6.34 -1.81
N PHE A 47 -4.33 -7.44 -2.49
CA PHE A 47 -4.22 -7.54 -3.95
C PHE A 47 -5.16 -6.56 -4.68
N ILE A 48 -6.42 -6.44 -4.24
CA ILE A 48 -7.36 -5.46 -4.80
C ILE A 48 -6.81 -4.03 -4.62
N VAL A 49 -6.30 -3.71 -3.43
CA VAL A 49 -5.71 -2.40 -3.14
C VAL A 49 -4.50 -2.11 -4.04
N LEU A 50 -3.64 -3.11 -4.28
CA LEU A 50 -2.50 -2.98 -5.21
C LEU A 50 -2.97 -2.70 -6.64
N VAL A 51 -3.99 -3.42 -7.12
CA VAL A 51 -4.55 -3.19 -8.46
C VAL A 51 -5.14 -1.78 -8.57
N LEU A 52 -5.87 -1.33 -7.54
CA LEU A 52 -6.46 0.00 -7.53
C LEU A 52 -5.39 1.11 -7.48
N ASP A 53 -4.28 0.93 -6.74
CA ASP A 53 -3.15 1.88 -6.75
C ASP A 53 -2.58 2.07 -8.16
N ILE A 54 -2.36 0.97 -8.89
CA ILE A 54 -1.89 1.01 -10.29
C ILE A 54 -2.87 1.78 -11.18
N LEU A 55 -4.18 1.56 -11.03
CA LEU A 55 -5.19 2.27 -11.82
C LEU A 55 -5.16 3.77 -11.56
N VAL A 56 -5.02 4.19 -10.29
CA VAL A 56 -4.89 5.60 -9.93
C VAL A 56 -3.63 6.20 -10.56
N TRP A 57 -2.50 5.49 -10.57
CA TRP A 57 -1.28 5.96 -11.23
C TRP A 57 -1.48 6.17 -12.72
N ILE A 58 -2.10 5.22 -13.42
CA ILE A 58 -2.40 5.36 -14.85
C ILE A 58 -3.28 6.59 -15.08
N GLU A 59 -4.34 6.76 -14.29
CA GLU A 59 -5.24 7.92 -14.40
C GLU A 59 -4.52 9.26 -14.16
N VAL A 60 -3.71 9.34 -13.11
CA VAL A 60 -2.94 10.54 -12.76
C VAL A 60 -1.93 10.88 -13.84
N LEU A 61 -1.20 9.88 -14.36
CA LEU A 61 -0.21 10.07 -15.41
C LEU A 61 -0.86 10.50 -16.74
N GLN A 62 -2.03 9.96 -17.07
CA GLN A 62 -2.79 10.33 -18.28
C GLN A 62 -3.57 11.66 -18.16
N SER A 63 -3.74 12.20 -16.95
CA SER A 63 -4.46 13.45 -16.73
C SER A 63 -3.76 14.68 -17.33
N ASN A 64 -4.53 15.75 -17.61
CA ASN A 64 -3.99 17.04 -18.11
C ASN A 64 -3.46 17.96 -16.98
N ARG A 65 -3.10 17.39 -15.82
CA ARG A 65 -2.61 18.15 -14.66
C ARG A 65 -1.14 18.53 -14.81
N PRO A 66 -0.67 19.61 -14.18
CA PRO A 66 0.76 19.92 -14.10
C PRO A 66 1.52 18.78 -13.40
N VAL A 67 2.79 18.60 -13.79
CA VAL A 67 3.66 17.50 -13.31
C VAL A 67 3.77 17.46 -11.79
N SER A 68 3.84 18.61 -11.12
CA SER A 68 3.90 18.71 -9.65
C SER A 68 2.71 18.04 -8.96
N HIS A 69 1.51 18.22 -9.50
CA HIS A 69 0.28 17.64 -8.94
C HIS A 69 0.21 16.14 -9.21
N LYS A 70 0.73 15.68 -10.35
CA LYS A 70 0.83 14.23 -10.64
C LYS A 70 1.71 13.53 -9.63
N ILE A 71 2.90 14.08 -9.39
CA ILE A 71 3.86 13.52 -8.44
C ILE A 71 3.29 13.50 -7.02
N LEU A 72 2.63 14.58 -6.59
CA LEU A 72 2.02 14.66 -5.26
C LEU A 72 0.95 13.58 -5.07
N TRP A 73 0.05 13.40 -6.05
CA TRP A 73 -0.98 12.37 -5.98
C TRP A 73 -0.41 10.95 -6.02
N CYS A 74 0.57 10.67 -6.88
CA CYS A 74 1.27 9.38 -6.87
C CYS A 74 1.92 9.10 -5.52
N LEU A 75 2.58 10.09 -4.90
CA LEU A 75 3.25 9.93 -3.61
C LEU A 75 2.27 9.62 -2.48
N VAL A 76 1.14 10.33 -2.43
CA VAL A 76 0.11 10.15 -1.39
C VAL A 76 -0.52 8.76 -1.45
N VAL A 77 -0.89 8.29 -2.64
CA VAL A 77 -1.54 6.99 -2.81
C VAL A 77 -0.53 5.85 -2.59
N PHE A 78 0.71 6.02 -3.03
CA PHE A 78 1.77 5.01 -2.81
C PHE A 78 2.13 4.83 -1.33
N LEU A 79 2.31 5.94 -0.59
CA LEU A 79 2.71 5.87 0.82
C LEU A 79 1.55 5.40 1.71
N PHE A 80 0.31 5.69 1.30
CA PHE A 80 -0.89 5.32 2.02
C PHE A 80 -1.89 4.66 1.05
N PRO A 81 -1.74 3.37 0.70
CA PRO A 81 -2.54 2.75 -0.35
C PRO A 81 -4.05 2.73 -0.04
N ILE A 82 -4.44 2.59 1.22
CA ILE A 82 -5.87 2.60 1.60
C ILE A 82 -6.37 4.04 1.76
N VAL A 83 -5.72 4.83 2.61
CA VAL A 83 -6.17 6.20 2.93
C VAL A 83 -5.96 7.16 1.76
N GLY A 84 -4.82 7.06 1.08
CA GLY A 84 -4.50 7.83 -0.11
C GLY A 84 -5.47 7.58 -1.25
N MET A 85 -5.96 6.35 -1.45
CA MET A 85 -7.04 6.08 -2.40
C MET A 85 -8.36 6.76 -2.01
N LEU A 86 -8.74 6.73 -0.73
CA LEU A 86 -9.94 7.43 -0.26
C LEU A 86 -9.83 8.95 -0.48
N VAL A 87 -8.67 9.53 -0.15
CA VAL A 87 -8.42 10.97 -0.35
C VAL A 87 -8.40 11.32 -1.82
N TYR A 88 -7.75 10.51 -2.67
CA TYR A 88 -7.78 10.68 -4.11
C TYR A 88 -9.22 10.61 -4.65
N TYR A 89 -10.02 9.67 -4.16
CA TYR A 89 -11.39 9.51 -4.60
C TYR A 89 -12.25 10.74 -4.30
N LEU A 90 -12.09 11.33 -3.12
CA LEU A 90 -12.92 12.46 -2.67
C LEU A 90 -12.42 13.82 -3.17
N PHE A 91 -11.11 14.05 -3.18
CA PHE A 91 -10.53 15.39 -3.35
C PHE A 91 -9.78 15.60 -4.67
N SER A 92 -9.53 14.55 -5.44
CA SER A 92 -8.76 14.70 -6.69
C SER A 92 -9.51 15.47 -7.78
N ASN A 93 -10.83 15.63 -7.69
CA ASN A 93 -11.65 16.24 -8.76
C ASN A 93 -11.32 15.64 -10.15
N ARG A 94 -11.25 14.31 -10.19
CA ARG A 94 -10.81 13.50 -11.34
C ARG A 94 -11.55 13.82 -12.64
N GLN A 95 -12.86 14.02 -12.59
CA GLN A 95 -13.69 14.31 -13.77
C GLN A 95 -13.24 15.58 -14.51
N ALA A 96 -12.80 16.62 -13.79
CA ALA A 96 -12.36 17.86 -14.41
C ALA A 96 -11.00 17.75 -15.11
N HIS A 97 -10.23 16.69 -14.83
CA HIS A 97 -8.86 16.51 -15.33
C HIS A 97 -8.70 15.25 -16.18
N MET A 98 -9.77 14.47 -16.30
CA MET A 98 -9.92 13.45 -17.33
C MET A 98 -9.93 14.16 -18.69
N ARG A 99 -9.15 13.62 -19.63
CA ARG A 99 -9.17 14.11 -21.01
C ARG A 99 -10.58 13.91 -21.53
N SER A 100 -11.32 15.01 -21.67
CA SER A 100 -12.66 15.04 -22.26
C SER A 100 -12.64 14.26 -23.57
N GLY A 101 -13.28 13.10 -23.60
CA GLY A 101 -13.58 12.40 -24.83
C GLY A 101 -14.52 13.30 -25.63
N GLY A 102 -13.98 13.95 -26.66
CA GLY A 102 -14.67 14.93 -27.49
C GLY A 102 -15.76 14.30 -28.36
N TYR A 103 -16.85 13.86 -27.73
CA TYR A 103 -18.11 13.67 -28.43
C TYR A 103 -18.86 15.00 -28.35
N GLU A 104 -18.57 15.90 -29.27
CA GLU A 104 -19.54 16.91 -29.65
C GLU A 104 -20.69 16.18 -30.36
N PRO A 105 -21.94 16.25 -29.87
CA PRO A 105 -23.07 15.75 -30.62
C PRO A 105 -23.15 16.58 -31.91
N VAL A 106 -22.91 15.93 -33.05
CA VAL A 106 -23.10 16.53 -34.36
C VAL A 106 -24.61 16.82 -34.56
N PRO A 107 -24.99 18.05 -34.96
CA PRO A 107 -26.38 18.43 -35.19
C PRO A 107 -27.01 17.70 -36.37
#